data_AF-A0A0L7AFX4-F1
#
_entry.id   AF-A0A0L7AFX4-F1
#
_cell.length_a   1.000
_cell.length_b   1.000
_cell.length_c   1.000
_cell.angle_alpha   90.00
_cell.angle_beta   90.00
_cell.angle_gamma   90.00
#
_symmetry.space_group_name_H-M   'P 1'
#
loop_
_entity.id
_entity.type
_entity.pdbx_description
1 polymer ?
#
loop_
_entity_poly.entity_id
_entity_poly.type
_entity_poly.pdbx_seq_one_letter_code
_entity_poly.pdbx_strand_id
1 'polypeptide(L)'
;MVDIVEADKTDIYFIQESVYGKIGLPSFGNTIGPSAQQVVKKVFAVVKERDKTHAKQRLLLEYNGNKLWMNAIDGSEAILPIEFSKRYELSLFNTTNFGEDPFPDVNLYNNMKSSFFVRFGGTSHPEAWAIYNASTKEVKYIETAREIDKIFSDFNLSGTLPIHIGQ
;
A
#
# COMPACT_ATOMS: atom_id res chain seq x y z
N MET A 1 -12.60 -27.21 5.96
CA MET A 1 -12.41 -25.92 6.65
C MET A 1 -11.29 -26.17 7.64
N VAL A 2 -10.09 -25.67 7.38
CA VAL A 2 -8.96 -25.83 8.31
C VAL A 2 -9.14 -24.75 9.36
N ASP A 3 -9.43 -25.16 10.59
CA ASP A 3 -9.47 -24.25 11.73
C ASP A 3 -8.13 -23.52 11.81
N ILE A 4 -8.17 -22.19 11.71
CA ILE A 4 -6.99 -21.36 11.87
C ILE A 4 -6.53 -21.55 13.32
N VAL A 5 -5.43 -22.27 13.49
CA VAL A 5 -4.75 -22.39 14.78
C VAL A 5 -4.30 -20.99 15.21
N GLU A 6 -4.42 -20.70 16.50
CA GLU A 6 -3.98 -19.47 17.15
C GLU A 6 -2.63 -19.00 16.55
N ALA A 7 -2.68 -17.90 15.79
CA ALA A 7 -1.53 -17.36 15.07
C ALA A 7 -0.99 -16.17 15.85
N ASP A 8 0.25 -16.29 16.33
CA ASP A 8 0.91 -15.21 17.06
C ASP A 8 1.30 -14.12 16.04
N LYS A 9 0.70 -12.93 16.16
CA LYS A 9 1.14 -11.77 15.39
C LYS A 9 2.53 -11.36 15.85
N THR A 10 3.41 -11.09 14.89
CA THR A 10 4.70 -10.45 15.17
C THR A 10 4.59 -8.94 15.03
N ASP A 11 5.60 -8.21 15.47
CA ASP A 11 5.70 -6.76 15.26
C ASP A 11 6.15 -6.38 13.85
N ILE A 12 6.25 -7.34 12.92
CA ILE A 12 6.72 -7.09 11.56
C ILE A 12 5.55 -7.04 10.58
N TYR A 13 5.55 -5.99 9.76
CA TYR A 13 4.49 -5.70 8.81
C TYR A 13 5.07 -5.40 7.42
N PHE A 14 4.40 -5.90 6.38
CA PHE A 14 4.59 -5.42 5.02
C PHE A 14 3.56 -4.35 4.72
N ILE A 15 4.03 -3.20 4.24
CA ILE A 15 3.19 -2.10 3.78
C ILE A 15 3.34 -2.01 2.27
N GLN A 16 2.23 -2.07 1.56
CA GLN A 16 2.17 -1.86 0.12
C GLN A 16 1.29 -0.63 -0.14
N GLU A 17 1.76 0.26 -1.00
CA GLU A 17 0.89 1.28 -1.59
C GLU A 17 0.92 1.19 -3.11
N SER A 18 -0.25 1.04 -3.71
CA SER A 18 -0.44 0.97 -5.16
C SER A 18 -1.15 2.22 -5.66
N VAL A 19 -0.67 2.76 -6.78
CA VAL A 19 -1.20 3.96 -7.40
C VAL A 19 -2.02 3.58 -8.63
N TYR A 20 -3.31 3.85 -8.58
CA TYR A 20 -4.21 3.66 -9.70
C TYR A 20 -4.32 4.97 -10.47
N GLY A 21 -4.19 4.87 -11.79
CA GLY A 21 -4.02 6.00 -12.70
C GLY A 21 -5.17 7.01 -12.65
N LYS A 22 -4.90 8.21 -13.17
CA LYS A 22 -5.90 9.26 -13.38
C LYS A 22 -7.06 8.70 -14.19
N ILE A 23 -8.22 8.47 -13.57
CA ILE A 23 -9.45 8.28 -14.34
C ILE A 23 -9.81 9.67 -14.84
N GLY A 24 -9.58 9.92 -16.13
CA GLY A 24 -10.13 11.10 -16.80
C GLY A 24 -11.64 10.92 -16.84
N LEU A 25 -12.36 11.65 -16.00
CA LEU A 25 -13.81 11.77 -16.16
C LEU A 25 -14.08 12.55 -17.47
N PRO A 26 -15.23 12.33 -18.14
CA PRO A 26 -15.52 12.96 -19.42
C PRO A 26 -15.25 14.46 -19.38
N SER A 27 -14.40 14.94 -20.29
CA SER A 27 -14.05 16.36 -20.39
C SER A 27 -15.08 17.10 -21.24
N PHE A 28 -15.32 18.38 -20.91
CA PHE A 28 -16.06 19.25 -21.81
C PHE A 28 -15.11 19.66 -22.95
N GLY A 29 -15.49 19.36 -24.19
CA GLY A 29 -14.79 19.86 -25.39
C GLY A 29 -13.32 19.43 -25.51
N ASN A 30 -12.94 18.24 -25.06
CA ASN A 30 -11.59 17.66 -25.19
C ASN A 30 -10.43 18.45 -24.56
N THR A 31 -10.70 19.43 -23.69
CA THR A 31 -9.65 20.37 -23.25
C THR A 31 -9.50 20.46 -21.73
N ILE A 32 -10.58 20.35 -20.95
CA ILE A 32 -10.56 20.57 -19.50
C ILE A 32 -11.57 19.61 -18.82
N GLY A 33 -11.14 18.88 -17.79
CA GLY A 33 -12.00 17.93 -17.07
C GLY A 33 -11.46 17.52 -15.70
N PRO A 34 -12.28 16.86 -14.87
CA PRO A 34 -11.85 16.35 -13.59
C PRO A 34 -10.84 15.22 -13.76
N SER A 35 -9.91 15.11 -12.82
CA SER A 35 -9.05 13.92 -12.73
C SER A 35 -9.00 13.40 -11.30
N ALA A 36 -8.94 12.08 -11.16
CA ALA A 36 -8.86 11.43 -9.87
C ALA A 36 -7.75 10.37 -9.86
N GLN A 37 -6.85 10.45 -8.89
CA GLN A 37 -5.81 9.46 -8.64
C GLN A 37 -6.12 8.73 -7.34
N GLN A 38 -6.12 7.41 -7.37
CA GLN A 38 -6.39 6.60 -6.19
C GLN A 38 -5.09 5.97 -5.68
N VAL A 39 -4.84 6.08 -4.38
CA VAL A 39 -3.76 5.37 -3.69
C VAL A 39 -4.40 4.34 -2.78
N VAL A 40 -4.07 3.07 -2.98
CA VAL A 40 -4.56 1.96 -2.14
C VAL A 40 -3.41 1.52 -1.25
N LYS A 41 -3.64 1.55 0.06
CA LYS A 41 -2.69 1.07 1.07
C LYS A 41 -3.16 -0.27 1.58
N LYS A 42 -2.24 -1.23 1.62
CA LYS A 42 -2.42 -2.53 2.25
C LYS A 42 -1.37 -2.74 3.33
N VAL A 43 -1.80 -3.24 4.47
CA VAL A 43 -0.92 -3.63 5.58
C VAL A 43 -1.11 -5.11 5.84
N PHE A 44 -0.01 -5.85 5.76
CA PHE A 44 0.04 -7.27 6.02
C PHE A 44 0.89 -7.53 7.27
N ALA A 45 0.29 -8.09 8.31
CA ALA A 45 1.03 -8.57 9.47
C ALA A 45 1.74 -9.89 9.15
N VAL A 46 2.99 -10.02 9.57
CA VAL A 46 3.66 -11.32 9.63
C VAL A 46 3.14 -12.05 10.87
N VAL A 47 2.52 -13.20 10.65
CA VAL A 47 1.97 -14.05 11.71
C VAL A 47 2.69 -15.39 11.73
N LYS A 48 2.91 -15.95 12.92
CA LYS A 48 3.42 -17.30 13.11
C LYS A 48 2.24 -18.23 13.35
N GLU A 49 1.89 -19.02 12.33
CA GLU A 49 0.97 -20.13 12.52
C GLU A 49 1.72 -21.29 13.16
N ARG A 50 1.22 -21.80 14.28
CA ARG A 50 1.70 -23.06 14.86
C ARG A 50 0.89 -24.21 14.27
N ASP A 51 1.47 -24.99 13.37
CA ASP A 51 0.95 -26.33 13.12
C ASP A 51 1.47 -27.27 14.23
N LYS A 52 0.80 -28.40 14.46
CA LYS A 52 1.17 -29.43 15.44
C LYS A 52 2.60 -29.97 15.26
N THR A 53 3.24 -29.68 14.14
CA THR A 53 4.60 -30.17 13.80
C THR A 53 5.61 -29.07 13.47
N HIS A 54 5.19 -27.89 12.97
CA HIS A 54 6.11 -26.82 12.55
C HIS A 54 5.47 -25.43 12.71
N ALA A 55 6.28 -24.43 13.11
CA ALA A 55 5.89 -23.03 13.04
C ALA A 55 6.12 -22.50 11.63
N LYS A 56 5.06 -22.07 10.93
CA LYS A 56 5.15 -21.46 9.59
C LYS A 56 4.75 -20.00 9.66
N GLN A 57 5.55 -19.13 9.04
CA GLN A 57 5.19 -17.72 8.93
C GLN A 57 4.23 -17.51 7.75
N ARG A 58 3.24 -16.64 7.93
CA ARG A 58 2.30 -16.20 6.89
C ARG A 58 2.06 -14.69 6.96
N LEU A 59 1.43 -14.17 5.91
CA LEU A 59 0.95 -12.80 5.86
C LEU A 59 -0.55 -12.77 6.10
N LEU A 60 -0.97 -12.03 7.12
CA LEU A 60 -2.38 -11.73 7.40
C LEU A 60 -2.68 -10.32 6.92
N LEU A 61 -3.66 -10.15 6.04
CA LEU A 61 -4.14 -8.81 5.68
C LEU A 61 -4.85 -8.20 6.90
N GLU A 62 -4.36 -7.06 7.38
CA GLU A 62 -4.98 -6.32 8.49
C GLU A 62 -5.74 -5.10 8.02
N TYR A 63 -5.21 -4.41 7.01
CA TYR A 63 -5.81 -3.22 6.46
C TYR A 63 -5.73 -3.21 4.94
N ASN A 64 -6.82 -2.83 4.29
CA ASN A 64 -6.86 -2.48 2.88
C ASN A 64 -7.83 -1.32 2.70
N GLY A 65 -7.28 -0.12 2.52
CA GLY A 65 -8.08 1.07 2.31
C GLY A 65 -7.47 2.00 1.28
N ASN A 66 -8.23 3.01 0.90
CA ASN A 66 -7.85 3.89 -0.19
C ASN A 66 -8.07 5.37 0.09
N LYS A 67 -7.19 6.17 -0.50
CA LYS A 67 -7.27 7.63 -0.56
C LYS A 67 -7.46 8.04 -2.01
N LEU A 68 -8.44 8.91 -2.25
CA LEU A 68 -8.70 9.49 -3.55
C LEU A 68 -8.22 10.93 -3.57
N TRP A 69 -7.37 11.23 -4.53
CA TRP A 69 -6.91 12.58 -4.81
C TRP A 69 -7.63 13.10 -6.04
N MET A 70 -8.43 14.16 -5.89
CA MET A 70 -9.25 14.70 -6.96
C MET A 70 -8.86 16.14 -7.29
N ASN A 71 -8.63 16.41 -8.58
CA ASN A 71 -8.66 17.76 -9.13
C ASN A 71 -10.03 17.94 -9.78
N ALA A 72 -10.81 18.92 -9.32
CA ALA A 72 -12.17 19.12 -9.82
C ALA A 72 -12.17 19.51 -11.31
N ILE A 73 -11.28 20.41 -11.72
CA ILE A 73 -11.13 20.86 -13.11
C ILE A 73 -9.63 21.14 -13.38
N ASP A 74 -8.91 20.16 -13.93
CA ASP A 74 -7.45 20.23 -14.16
C ASP A 74 -7.10 21.30 -15.22
N GLY A 75 -6.14 22.19 -14.94
CA GLY A 75 -5.69 23.22 -15.89
C GLY A 75 -6.62 24.44 -16.03
N SER A 76 -7.57 24.63 -15.11
CA SER A 76 -8.54 25.73 -15.14
C SER A 76 -8.11 27.00 -14.42
N GLU A 77 -6.89 27.05 -13.86
CA GLU A 77 -6.39 28.14 -13.01
C GLU A 77 -6.43 29.51 -13.70
N ALA A 78 -6.38 29.55 -15.03
CA ALA A 78 -6.38 30.78 -15.82
C ALA A 78 -7.79 31.32 -16.12
N ILE A 79 -8.85 30.53 -15.89
CA ILE A 79 -10.22 30.82 -16.38
C ILE A 79 -11.25 30.73 -15.24
N LEU A 80 -11.01 29.87 -14.24
CA LEU A 80 -11.88 29.65 -13.09
C LEU A 80 -11.15 30.05 -11.79
N PRO A 81 -11.91 30.33 -10.71
CA PRO A 81 -11.33 30.48 -9.38
C PRO A 81 -10.45 29.27 -8.99
N ILE A 82 -9.37 29.53 -8.24
CA ILE A 82 -8.36 28.53 -7.86
C ILE A 82 -8.94 27.35 -7.06
N GLU A 83 -10.08 27.54 -6.42
CA GLU A 83 -10.80 26.50 -5.69
C GLU A 83 -11.27 25.35 -6.60
N PHE A 84 -11.52 25.63 -7.89
CA PHE A 84 -11.95 24.62 -8.87
C PHE A 84 -10.79 23.82 -9.47
N SER A 85 -9.57 24.34 -9.42
CA SER A 85 -8.35 23.62 -9.81
C SER A 85 -7.64 22.95 -8.64
N LYS A 86 -8.00 23.32 -7.40
CA LYS A 86 -7.40 22.77 -6.18
C LYS A 86 -7.54 21.24 -6.12
N ARG A 87 -6.47 20.61 -5.65
CA ARG A 87 -6.43 19.18 -5.34
C ARG A 87 -7.07 18.91 -3.97
N TYR A 88 -8.02 17.99 -3.93
CA TYR A 88 -8.70 17.52 -2.72
C TYR A 88 -8.24 16.10 -2.36
N GLU A 89 -8.01 15.85 -1.08
CA GLU A 89 -7.82 14.50 -0.53
C GLU A 89 -9.15 14.03 0.06
N LEU A 90 -9.63 12.87 -0.37
CA LEU A 90 -10.84 12.25 0.11
C LEU A 90 -10.53 10.83 0.57
N SER A 91 -10.78 10.54 1.84
CA SER A 91 -10.82 9.16 2.34
C SER A 91 -12.17 8.57 2.00
N LEU A 92 -12.21 7.41 1.32
CA LEU A 92 -13.49 6.74 1.12
C LEU A 92 -14.00 6.17 2.44
N PHE A 93 -15.33 6.08 2.56
CA PHE A 93 -16.00 5.54 3.73
C PHE A 93 -15.54 4.12 4.04
N ASN A 94 -15.60 3.73 5.32
CA ASN A 94 -15.14 2.41 5.77
C ASN A 94 -15.89 1.23 5.11
N THR A 95 -17.00 1.48 4.40
CA THR A 95 -17.71 0.46 3.61
C THR A 95 -16.89 -0.08 2.43
N THR A 96 -15.88 0.65 1.96
CA THR A 96 -14.97 0.19 0.88
C THR A 96 -13.64 -0.34 1.41
N ASN A 97 -13.38 -0.18 2.71
CA ASN A 97 -12.11 -0.54 3.33
C ASN A 97 -12.27 -1.82 4.15
N PHE A 98 -11.18 -2.57 4.27
CA PHE A 98 -11.08 -3.71 5.18
C PHE A 98 -10.20 -3.30 6.36
N GLY A 99 -10.71 -3.48 7.58
CA GLY A 99 -10.00 -3.17 8.83
C GLY A 99 -9.80 -1.67 9.07
N GLU A 100 -9.12 -1.35 10.17
CA GLU A 100 -8.66 0.01 10.47
C GLU A 100 -7.17 0.11 10.14
N ASP A 101 -6.69 1.26 9.65
CA ASP A 101 -5.28 1.44 9.34
C ASP A 101 -4.45 1.42 10.63
N PRO A 102 -3.61 0.38 10.87
CA PRO A 102 -2.84 0.30 12.09
C PRO A 102 -1.69 1.33 12.13
N PHE A 103 -1.30 1.91 10.98
CA PHE A 103 -0.15 2.80 10.86
C PHE A 103 -0.46 4.03 9.99
N PRO A 104 -1.41 4.90 10.38
CA PRO A 104 -1.86 6.03 9.54
C PRO A 104 -0.73 7.03 9.20
N ASP A 105 0.27 7.13 10.08
CA ASP A 105 1.43 8.02 9.88
C ASP A 105 2.49 7.45 8.94
N VAL A 106 2.42 6.15 8.61
CA VAL A 106 3.37 5.49 7.71
C VAL A 106 2.76 5.40 6.32
N ASN A 107 3.22 6.26 5.41
CA ASN A 107 2.81 6.32 4.01
C ASN A 107 4.02 6.20 3.08
N LEU A 108 3.82 5.57 1.93
CA LEU A 108 4.87 5.39 0.92
C LEU A 108 4.72 6.39 -0.23
N TYR A 109 3.49 6.70 -0.62
CA TYR A 109 3.12 7.74 -1.57
C TYR A 109 3.44 9.11 -0.98
N ASN A 110 3.98 10.00 -1.82
CA ASN A 110 4.54 11.30 -1.42
C ASN A 110 5.67 11.22 -0.36
N ASN A 111 6.28 10.05 -0.16
CA ASN A 111 7.46 9.90 0.69
C ASN A 111 8.72 9.77 -0.17
N MET A 112 9.66 10.70 -0.03
CA MET A 112 10.89 10.74 -0.84
C MET A 112 11.82 9.54 -0.63
N LYS A 113 11.64 8.78 0.45
CA LYS A 113 12.42 7.55 0.71
C LYS A 113 11.86 6.32 -0.02
N SER A 114 10.64 6.41 -0.53
CA SER A 114 9.96 5.28 -1.19
C SER A 114 10.23 5.26 -2.67
N SER A 115 10.50 4.06 -3.20
CA SER A 115 10.59 3.83 -4.64
C SER A 115 9.32 3.17 -5.15
N PHE A 116 8.71 3.77 -6.17
CA PHE A 116 7.61 3.15 -6.91
C PHE A 116 8.15 2.45 -8.15
N PHE A 117 7.70 1.22 -8.36
CA PHE A 117 8.06 0.42 -9.53
C PHE A 117 6.83 -0.28 -10.10
N VAL A 118 6.94 -0.75 -11.34
CA VAL A 118 5.88 -1.50 -12.02
C VAL A 118 6.33 -2.94 -12.24
N ARG A 119 5.48 -3.90 -11.90
CA ARG A 119 5.72 -5.34 -12.04
C ARG A 119 5.05 -5.91 -13.29
N PHE A 120 5.30 -7.19 -13.56
CA PHE A 120 4.71 -7.93 -14.68
C PHE A 120 4.90 -7.26 -16.04
N GLY A 121 6.12 -6.78 -16.30
CA GLY A 121 6.47 -6.17 -17.59
C GLY A 121 5.75 -4.84 -17.88
N GLY A 122 5.32 -4.10 -16.85
CA GLY A 122 4.65 -2.81 -17.04
C GLY A 122 3.12 -2.89 -17.05
N THR A 123 2.55 -4.09 -16.87
CA THR A 123 1.08 -4.30 -16.91
C THR A 123 0.41 -4.10 -15.55
N SER A 124 1.18 -4.06 -14.46
CA SER A 124 0.65 -3.74 -13.13
C SER A 124 0.48 -2.24 -12.92
N HIS A 125 -0.21 -1.89 -11.83
CA HIS A 125 -0.14 -0.53 -11.29
C HIS A 125 1.25 -0.28 -10.70
N PRO A 126 1.75 0.97 -10.72
CA PRO A 126 2.89 1.36 -9.92
C PRO A 126 2.64 1.06 -8.44
N GLU A 127 3.60 0.43 -7.78
CA GLU A 127 3.53 0.11 -6.36
C GLU A 127 4.85 0.40 -5.65
N ALA A 128 4.75 0.75 -4.38
CA ALA A 128 5.86 0.83 -3.45
C ALA A 128 5.63 -0.17 -2.33
N TRP A 129 6.73 -0.70 -1.80
CA TRP A 129 6.73 -1.63 -0.68
C TRP A 129 7.67 -1.15 0.41
N ALA A 130 7.31 -1.43 1.65
CA ALA A 130 8.19 -1.30 2.80
C ALA A 130 7.93 -2.43 3.80
N ILE A 131 8.94 -2.73 4.60
CA ILE A 131 8.81 -3.61 5.76
C ILE A 131 8.96 -2.73 7.00
N TYR A 132 7.99 -2.80 7.89
CA TYR A 132 7.89 -1.98 9.07
C TYR A 132 8.00 -2.85 10.33
N ASN A 133 8.83 -2.42 11.27
CA ASN A 133 8.90 -2.99 12.61
C ASN A 133 8.13 -2.08 13.57
N ALA A 134 6.98 -2.55 14.07
CA ALA A 134 6.11 -1.78 14.95
C ALA A 134 6.72 -1.51 16.33
N SER A 135 7.63 -2.38 16.79
CA SER A 135 8.35 -2.25 18.06
C SER A 135 9.46 -1.19 18.00
N THR A 136 10.29 -1.21 16.95
CA THR A 136 11.40 -0.24 16.79
C THR A 136 11.02 1.02 16.01
N LYS A 137 9.85 1.02 15.35
CA LYS A 137 9.40 2.05 14.40
C LYS A 137 10.29 2.20 13.17
N GLU A 138 11.19 1.25 12.93
CA GLU A 138 12.06 1.24 11.74
C GLU A 138 11.28 0.85 10.48
N VAL A 139 11.55 1.56 9.39
CA VAL A 139 10.98 1.31 8.06
C VAL A 139 12.12 0.95 7.11
N LYS A 140 12.08 -0.26 6.56
CA LYS A 140 12.92 -0.67 5.43
C LYS A 140 12.14 -0.46 4.14
N TYR A 141 12.51 0.57 3.39
CA TYR A 141 11.96 0.83 2.05
C TYR A 141 12.54 -0.16 1.05
N ILE A 142 11.69 -0.68 0.16
CA ILE A 142 12.11 -1.56 -0.93
C ILE A 142 12.36 -0.71 -2.17
N GLU A 143 13.51 -0.91 -2.79
CA GLU A 143 13.94 -0.06 -3.92
C GLU A 143 13.46 -0.60 -5.27
N THR A 144 13.31 -1.92 -5.40
CA THR A 144 13.01 -2.55 -6.70
C THR A 144 12.02 -3.72 -6.61
N ALA A 145 11.33 -3.98 -7.73
CA ALA A 145 10.49 -5.17 -7.91
C ALA A 145 11.23 -6.48 -7.62
N ARG A 146 12.50 -6.59 -8.06
CA ARG A 146 13.32 -7.79 -7.86
C ARG A 146 13.62 -8.03 -6.38
N GLU A 147 13.79 -6.96 -5.61
CA GLU A 147 14.05 -7.06 -4.17
C GLU A 147 12.85 -7.65 -3.43
N ILE A 148 11.63 -7.13 -3.67
CA ILE A 148 10.42 -7.68 -3.03
C ILE A 148 10.12 -9.10 -3.50
N ASP A 149 10.33 -9.41 -4.78
CA ASP A 149 10.18 -10.77 -5.31
C ASP A 149 11.12 -11.75 -4.59
N LYS A 150 12.37 -11.34 -4.37
CA LYS A 150 13.34 -12.14 -3.62
C LYS A 150 12.92 -12.30 -2.16
N ILE A 151 12.51 -11.23 -1.49
CA ILE A 151 12.05 -11.27 -0.09
C ILE A 151 10.88 -12.23 0.06
N PHE A 152 9.87 -12.16 -0.82
CA PHE A 152 8.74 -13.09 -0.75
C PHE A 152 9.14 -14.53 -1.06
N SER A 153 10.09 -14.75 -1.98
CA SER A 153 10.62 -16.08 -2.24
C SER A 153 11.34 -16.65 -0.99
N ASP A 154 12.23 -15.88 -0.37
CA ASP A 154 12.96 -16.28 0.83
C ASP A 154 12.00 -16.50 2.03
N PHE A 155 11.01 -15.62 2.19
CA PHE A 155 9.98 -15.71 3.22
C PHE A 155 9.14 -16.99 3.06
N ASN A 156 8.67 -17.29 1.85
CA ASN A 156 7.88 -18.48 1.58
C ASN A 156 8.67 -19.79 1.75
N LEU A 157 9.98 -19.76 1.47
CA LEU A 157 10.86 -20.92 1.57
C LEU A 157 11.32 -21.19 3.02
N SER A 158 11.66 -20.14 3.76
CA SER A 158 12.42 -20.27 5.02
C SER A 158 11.90 -19.41 6.18
N GLY A 159 10.95 -18.50 5.93
CA GLY A 159 10.52 -17.49 6.92
C GLY A 159 11.59 -16.43 7.21
N THR A 160 12.63 -16.33 6.36
CA THR A 160 13.67 -15.32 6.53
C THR A 160 13.15 -13.95 6.11
N LEU A 161 13.36 -12.95 6.96
CA LEU A 161 13.05 -11.55 6.69
C LEU A 161 14.32 -10.70 6.73
N PRO A 162 14.39 -9.63 5.93
CA PRO A 162 15.59 -8.80 5.83
C PRO A 162 15.71 -7.76 6.96
N ILE A 163 14.85 -7.86 7.99
CA ILE A 163 14.91 -7.12 9.25
C ILE A 163 14.82 -8.12 10.40
N HIS A 164 15.53 -7.85 11.50
CA HIS A 164 15.53 -8.77 12.64
C HIS A 164 14.19 -8.70 13.36
N ILE A 165 13.60 -9.88 13.58
CA ILE A 165 12.49 -10.05 14.53
C ILE A 165 13.15 -10.00 15.90
N GLY A 166 12.83 -9.01 16.73
CA GLY A 166 13.22 -9.02 18.14
C GLY A 166 12.79 -10.37 18.73
N GLN A 167 13.76 -11.14 19.22
CA GLN A 167 13.52 -12.47 19.78
C GLN A 167 12.68 -12.38 21.05
#